data_AF-A0ABD2BB24-F1
#
_entry.id   AF-A0ABD2BB24-F1
#
_cell.length_a   1.000
_cell.length_b   1.000
_cell.length_c   1.000
_cell.angle_alpha   90.00
_cell.angle_beta   90.00
_cell.angle_gamma   90.00
#
_symmetry.space_group_name_H-M   'P 1'
#
loop_
_entity.id
_entity.type
_entity.pdbx_description
1 polymer ?
#
loop_
_entity_poly.entity_id
_entity_poly.type
_entity_poly.pdbx_seq_one_letter_code
_entity_poly.pdbx_strand_id
1 'polypeptide(L)'
;MDPRRQFLSIIIVSFLVLHWNISFIVAIVRKCEKKCEEYGKLVYEIEASPVLRIGAGSNVVSRCAIVETPLIVGGIKAKMAEFPHMAVIGFGRNLSDVSWLCGGSIISERYILTAAHCLESRDNGPAVMVRVGITNLEIREDNFQERKIIRRTKHPDYQLPAKYHDLGLIELDHPLELNSNVRPACLETNFQPPEKQVIATGFGKTSYDAMSTNKDLMKVQLDYITEVSCKKNYQFDLGRRYLPKGFIRNFLCAGIIEGGKDTCQGDSGGPLQRVLARPYCTYSIVGVTSFGKFCAMKNSPAIYTRVSSYLDWIESINFLVAFLYLACIYKFDSHNISMHTNNFSLKNNANSNVMLMLTYLMRIISLTALIKWGEEKIIYRY
;
A
#
# COMPACT_ATOMS: atom_id res chain seq x y z
N MET A 1 -2.51 59.16 5.98
CA MET A 1 -3.20 57.90 5.64
C MET A 1 -4.33 57.71 6.63
N ASP A 2 -5.54 57.43 6.15
CA ASP A 2 -6.77 57.41 6.95
C ASP A 2 -6.83 56.17 7.87
N PRO A 3 -6.91 56.33 9.21
CA PRO A 3 -6.98 55.23 10.18
C PRO A 3 -8.14 54.26 9.94
N ARG A 4 -9.23 54.71 9.30
CA ARG A 4 -10.41 53.86 9.04
C ARG A 4 -10.16 52.81 7.94
N ARG A 5 -9.24 53.07 7.00
CA ARG A 5 -8.86 52.10 5.95
C ARG A 5 -7.96 50.97 6.45
N GLN A 6 -7.13 51.23 7.46
CA GLN A 6 -6.29 50.18 8.08
C GLN A 6 -7.12 49.19 8.89
N PHE A 7 -8.12 49.66 9.63
CA PHE A 7 -9.00 48.80 10.41
C PHE A 7 -9.85 47.85 9.54
N LEU A 8 -10.38 48.36 8.43
CA LEU A 8 -11.15 47.55 7.47
C LEU A 8 -10.27 46.48 6.79
N SER A 9 -9.02 46.82 6.48
CA SER A 9 -8.06 45.89 5.86
C SER A 9 -7.66 44.76 6.81
N ILE A 10 -7.50 45.04 8.10
CA ILE A 10 -7.16 44.04 9.12
C ILE A 10 -8.33 43.08 9.34
N ILE A 11 -9.57 43.57 9.36
CA ILE A 11 -10.77 42.73 9.52
C ILE A 11 -10.97 41.83 8.29
N ILE A 12 -10.78 42.37 7.08
CA ILE A 12 -10.88 41.57 5.84
C ILE A 12 -9.79 40.50 5.78
N VAL A 13 -8.53 40.83 6.14
CA VAL A 13 -7.44 39.85 6.22
C VAL A 13 -7.72 38.79 7.28
N SER A 14 -8.27 39.16 8.44
CA SER A 14 -8.62 38.22 9.50
C SER A 14 -9.76 37.28 9.09
N PHE A 15 -10.79 37.80 8.41
CA PHE A 15 -11.90 37.00 7.87
C PHE A 15 -11.43 36.09 6.72
N LEU A 16 -10.55 36.57 5.84
CA LEU A 16 -9.95 35.75 4.79
C LEU A 16 -9.06 34.65 5.37
N VAL A 17 -8.29 34.93 6.41
CA VAL A 17 -7.49 33.93 7.14
C VAL A 17 -8.39 32.92 7.86
N LEU A 18 -9.49 33.35 8.46
CA LEU A 18 -10.49 32.45 9.07
C LEU A 18 -11.22 31.60 8.02
N HIS A 19 -11.64 32.16 6.88
CA HIS A 19 -12.23 31.40 5.77
C HIS A 19 -11.22 30.48 5.07
N TRP A 20 -9.95 30.88 4.98
CA TRP A 20 -8.88 29.99 4.53
C TRP A 20 -8.66 28.85 5.52
N ASN A 21 -8.63 29.10 6.83
CA ASN A 21 -8.51 28.06 7.84
C ASN A 21 -9.73 27.11 7.85
N ILE A 22 -10.95 27.62 7.68
CA ILE A 22 -12.17 26.79 7.58
C ILE A 22 -12.18 25.96 6.28
N SER A 23 -11.67 26.50 5.18
CA SER A 23 -11.49 25.75 3.92
C SER A 23 -10.32 24.75 4.00
N PHE A 24 -9.33 24.99 4.88
CA PHE A 24 -8.24 24.06 5.18
C PHE A 24 -8.66 22.92 6.12
N ILE A 25 -9.79 23.08 6.81
CA ILE A 25 -10.46 22.04 7.63
C ILE A 25 -11.42 21.20 6.77
N VAL A 26 -11.36 21.27 5.44
CA VAL A 26 -11.79 20.14 4.61
C VAL A 26 -10.70 19.08 4.79
N ALA A 27 -11.01 18.02 5.56
CA ALA A 27 -10.13 16.88 5.76
C ALA A 27 -9.45 16.53 4.42
N ILE A 28 -8.13 16.59 4.39
CA ILE A 28 -7.35 16.23 3.20
C ILE A 28 -7.56 14.72 3.01
N VAL A 29 -8.62 14.35 2.27
CA VAL A 29 -8.92 12.96 1.94
C VAL A 29 -7.73 12.40 1.19
N ARG A 30 -7.18 11.29 1.69
CA ARG A 30 -5.95 10.70 1.15
C ARG A 30 -6.16 10.26 -0.30
N LYS A 31 -5.07 10.18 -1.07
CA LYS A 31 -5.14 9.72 -2.46
C LYS A 31 -5.63 8.26 -2.49
N CYS A 32 -5.17 7.43 -1.57
CA CYS A 32 -5.59 6.04 -1.46
C CYS A 32 -7.10 5.89 -1.17
N GLU A 33 -7.70 6.79 -0.38
CA GLU A 33 -9.14 6.77 -0.07
C GLU A 33 -9.97 7.13 -1.31
N LYS A 34 -9.58 8.19 -2.04
CA LYS A 34 -10.25 8.57 -3.29
C LYS A 34 -10.18 7.45 -4.34
N LYS A 35 -9.01 6.83 -4.49
CA LYS A 35 -8.80 5.73 -5.43
C LYS A 35 -9.53 4.46 -5.02
N CYS A 36 -9.62 4.17 -3.72
CA CYS A 36 -10.43 3.09 -3.17
C CYS A 36 -11.91 3.22 -3.61
N GLU A 37 -12.52 4.41 -3.51
CA GLU A 37 -13.89 4.63 -3.99
C GLU A 37 -14.04 4.46 -5.50
N GLU A 38 -13.04 4.89 -6.28
CA GLU A 38 -13.03 4.72 -7.73
C GLU A 38 -12.97 3.23 -8.13
N TYR A 39 -12.02 2.49 -7.56
CA TYR A 39 -11.86 1.05 -7.85
C TYR A 39 -13.04 0.21 -7.34
N GLY A 40 -13.72 0.63 -6.28
CA GLY A 40 -14.94 -0.02 -5.80
C GLY A 40 -16.08 -0.06 -6.85
N LYS A 41 -16.05 0.81 -7.86
CA LYS A 41 -17.04 0.81 -8.95
C LYS A 41 -16.81 -0.32 -9.96
N LEU A 42 -15.61 -0.90 -10.02
CA LEU A 42 -15.25 -2.02 -10.89
C LEU A 42 -15.94 -3.35 -10.50
N VAL A 43 -16.71 -3.35 -9.41
CA VAL A 43 -17.60 -4.46 -9.03
C VAL A 43 -18.75 -4.63 -10.02
N TYR A 44 -19.14 -3.56 -10.70
CA TYR A 44 -20.30 -3.56 -11.57
C TYR A 44 -19.89 -3.67 -13.04
N GLU A 45 -20.63 -4.47 -13.79
CA GLU A 45 -20.49 -4.60 -15.23
C GLU A 45 -21.80 -4.24 -15.94
N ILE A 46 -21.68 -3.77 -17.17
CA ILE A 46 -22.83 -3.44 -18.02
C ILE A 46 -23.08 -4.63 -18.94
N GLU A 47 -24.21 -5.30 -18.75
CA GLU A 47 -24.67 -6.38 -19.62
C GLU A 47 -25.75 -5.86 -20.57
N ALA A 48 -25.65 -6.23 -21.85
CA ALA A 48 -26.73 -6.01 -22.80
C ALA A 48 -27.96 -6.78 -22.34
N SER A 49 -29.14 -6.14 -22.37
CA SER A 49 -30.38 -6.83 -22.02
C SER A 49 -30.53 -8.07 -22.91
N PRO A 50 -30.86 -9.25 -22.32
CA PRO A 50 -31.05 -10.48 -23.08
C PRO A 50 -32.27 -10.42 -24.01
N VAL A 51 -33.07 -9.35 -23.94
CA VAL A 51 -34.24 -9.15 -24.79
C VAL A 51 -33.82 -8.49 -26.10
N LEU A 52 -33.99 -9.19 -27.21
CA LEU A 52 -33.84 -8.68 -28.58
C LEU A 52 -34.97 -7.71 -28.93
N ARG A 53 -34.96 -6.52 -28.32
CA ARG A 53 -35.81 -5.39 -28.70
C ARG A 53 -34.95 -4.29 -29.31
N ILE A 54 -35.47 -3.66 -30.36
CA ILE A 54 -34.87 -2.43 -30.90
C ILE A 54 -34.90 -1.39 -29.78
N GLY A 55 -33.73 -0.92 -29.34
CA GLY A 55 -33.58 -0.03 -28.19
C GLY A 55 -33.50 -0.72 -26.82
N ALA A 56 -33.21 -2.02 -26.75
CA ALA A 56 -32.98 -2.70 -25.49
C ALA A 56 -31.85 -2.01 -24.70
N GLY A 57 -32.18 -1.52 -23.51
CA GLY A 57 -31.23 -0.87 -22.62
C GLY A 57 -30.19 -1.84 -22.06
N SER A 58 -29.19 -1.28 -21.39
CA SER A 58 -28.16 -2.05 -20.70
C SER A 58 -28.43 -2.15 -19.20
N ASN A 59 -28.21 -3.31 -18.60
CA ASN A 59 -28.37 -3.52 -17.17
C ASN A 59 -27.03 -3.46 -16.45
N VAL A 60 -26.99 -2.79 -15.30
CA VAL A 60 -25.82 -2.79 -14.41
C VAL A 60 -25.93 -3.99 -13.47
N VAL A 61 -24.99 -4.92 -13.57
CA VAL A 61 -24.98 -6.17 -12.81
C VAL A 61 -23.79 -6.19 -11.87
N SER A 62 -24.02 -6.60 -10.62
CA SER A 62 -22.96 -6.79 -9.63
C SER A 62 -22.24 -8.12 -9.88
N ARG A 63 -20.91 -8.07 -9.97
CA ARG A 63 -20.02 -9.25 -10.04
C ARG A 63 -19.34 -9.55 -8.71
N CYS A 64 -19.98 -9.21 -7.60
CA CYS A 64 -19.39 -9.45 -6.30
C CYS A 64 -19.26 -10.95 -6.01
N ALA A 65 -18.03 -11.42 -5.79
CA ALA A 65 -17.71 -12.80 -5.46
C ALA A 65 -17.26 -12.99 -4.00
N ILE A 66 -17.30 -11.93 -3.17
CA ILE A 66 -16.96 -12.03 -1.74
C ILE A 66 -17.95 -12.98 -1.05
N VAL A 67 -17.42 -14.01 -0.40
CA VAL A 67 -18.21 -14.94 0.42
C VAL A 67 -17.87 -14.71 1.88
N GLU A 68 -18.79 -14.08 2.62
CA GLU A 68 -18.69 -13.99 4.08
C GLU A 68 -19.07 -15.35 4.70
N THR A 69 -18.08 -16.22 4.89
CA THR A 69 -18.28 -17.45 5.66
C THR A 69 -17.94 -17.21 7.13
N PRO A 70 -18.88 -17.41 8.08
CA PRO A 70 -18.71 -17.03 9.49
C PRO A 70 -17.70 -17.89 10.27
N LEU A 71 -17.16 -18.96 9.67
CA LEU A 71 -16.11 -19.77 10.30
C LEU A 71 -15.26 -20.46 9.23
N ILE A 72 -14.03 -20.00 9.01
CA ILE A 72 -13.06 -20.67 8.13
C ILE A 72 -12.08 -21.47 9.00
N VAL A 73 -12.37 -22.74 9.23
CA VAL A 73 -11.51 -23.66 9.98
C VAL A 73 -10.74 -24.55 8.99
N GLY A 74 -9.45 -24.29 8.82
CA GLY A 74 -8.50 -25.21 8.17
C GLY A 74 -7.81 -24.68 6.91
N GLY A 75 -8.05 -23.41 6.56
CA GLY A 75 -7.67 -22.88 5.25
C GLY A 75 -8.60 -23.48 4.19
N ILE A 76 -9.38 -22.65 3.50
CA ILE A 76 -10.26 -23.14 2.43
C ILE A 76 -9.83 -22.56 1.11
N LYS A 77 -10.11 -23.29 0.03
CA LYS A 77 -9.87 -22.82 -1.33
C LYS A 77 -10.68 -21.55 -1.58
N ALA A 78 -10.01 -20.51 -2.07
CA ALA A 78 -10.66 -19.29 -2.51
C ALA A 78 -11.44 -19.55 -3.80
N LYS A 79 -12.57 -18.86 -3.96
CA LYS A 79 -13.32 -18.90 -5.22
C LYS A 79 -12.72 -17.93 -6.24
N MET A 80 -13.01 -18.16 -7.51
CA MET A 80 -12.66 -17.23 -8.57
C MET A 80 -13.23 -15.83 -8.26
N ALA A 81 -12.41 -14.80 -8.51
CA ALA A 81 -12.72 -13.40 -8.23
C ALA A 81 -12.99 -13.03 -6.76
N GLU A 82 -12.83 -13.97 -5.81
CA GLU A 82 -13.09 -13.68 -4.40
C GLU A 82 -12.08 -12.66 -3.84
N PHE A 83 -10.82 -12.76 -4.22
CA PHE A 83 -9.76 -11.80 -3.86
C PHE A 83 -9.14 -11.20 -5.13
N PRO A 84 -9.85 -10.26 -5.78
CA PRO A 84 -9.46 -9.79 -7.11
C PRO A 84 -8.19 -8.94 -7.10
N HIS A 85 -7.72 -8.54 -5.92
CA HIS A 85 -6.46 -7.83 -5.71
C HIS A 85 -5.29 -8.76 -5.41
N MET A 86 -5.48 -10.08 -5.32
CA MET A 86 -4.42 -11.02 -5.03
C MET A 86 -3.43 -11.10 -6.20
N ALA A 87 -2.14 -10.96 -5.90
CA ALA A 87 -1.06 -11.08 -6.86
C ALA A 87 -0.04 -12.12 -6.40
N VAL A 88 0.53 -12.88 -7.34
CA VAL A 88 1.67 -13.76 -7.07
C VAL A 88 2.91 -13.24 -7.79
N ILE A 89 4.05 -13.33 -7.11
CA ILE A 89 5.33 -12.77 -7.52
C ILE A 89 6.29 -13.91 -7.85
N GLY A 90 6.80 -13.84 -9.07
CA GLY A 90 7.64 -14.85 -9.69
C GLY A 90 9.10 -14.44 -9.75
N PHE A 91 10.00 -15.42 -9.52
CA PHE A 91 11.45 -15.29 -9.56
C PHE A 91 12.02 -16.27 -10.57
N GLY A 92 13.13 -15.94 -11.21
CA GLY A 92 13.77 -16.83 -12.18
C GLY A 92 14.54 -16.05 -13.25
N ARG A 93 15.49 -16.71 -13.90
CA ARG A 93 16.32 -16.11 -14.94
C ARG A 93 15.63 -16.06 -16.30
N ASN A 94 14.73 -17.01 -16.56
CA ASN A 94 13.98 -17.15 -17.80
C ASN A 94 12.48 -17.11 -17.52
N LEU A 95 11.72 -16.48 -18.41
CA LEU A 95 10.25 -16.36 -18.28
C LEU A 95 9.54 -17.72 -18.38
N SER A 96 10.23 -18.75 -18.87
CA SER A 96 9.74 -20.13 -19.01
C SER A 96 9.89 -20.97 -17.73
N ASP A 97 10.67 -20.51 -16.75
CA ASP A 97 10.94 -21.23 -15.49
C ASP A 97 10.85 -20.25 -14.31
N VAL A 98 9.62 -19.79 -14.07
CA VAL A 98 9.30 -18.82 -13.03
C VAL A 98 8.82 -19.56 -11.78
N SER A 99 9.56 -19.40 -10.69
CA SER A 99 9.19 -19.88 -9.37
C SER A 99 8.32 -18.83 -8.65
N TRP A 100 7.08 -19.19 -8.33
CA TRP A 100 6.12 -18.36 -7.63
C TRP A 100 6.30 -18.50 -6.11
N LEU A 101 7.01 -17.56 -5.48
CA LEU A 101 7.48 -17.71 -4.09
C LEU A 101 6.90 -16.69 -3.11
N CYS A 102 6.34 -15.60 -3.62
CA CYS A 102 5.76 -14.55 -2.79
C CYS A 102 4.39 -14.13 -3.31
N GLY A 103 3.56 -13.62 -2.39
CA GLY A 103 2.32 -12.92 -2.69
C GLY A 103 2.51 -11.40 -2.74
N GLY A 104 1.44 -10.74 -3.14
CA GLY A 104 1.32 -9.29 -3.15
C GLY A 104 -0.14 -8.86 -3.30
N SER A 105 -0.37 -7.56 -3.28
CA SER A 105 -1.69 -6.95 -3.45
C SER A 105 -1.66 -5.90 -4.52
N ILE A 106 -2.61 -5.94 -5.44
CA ILE A 106 -2.85 -4.87 -6.41
C ILE A 106 -3.34 -3.65 -5.64
N ILE A 107 -2.64 -2.52 -5.77
CA ILE A 107 -3.00 -1.24 -5.14
C ILE A 107 -3.27 -0.13 -6.16
N SER A 108 -2.96 -0.38 -7.43
CA SER A 108 -3.33 0.44 -8.60
C SER A 108 -3.15 -0.36 -9.89
N GLU A 109 -3.40 0.26 -11.03
CA GLU A 109 -3.19 -0.32 -12.35
C GLU A 109 -1.76 -0.79 -12.58
N ARG A 110 -0.76 -0.14 -11.96
CA ARG A 110 0.68 -0.38 -12.25
C ARG A 110 1.50 -0.80 -11.03
N TYR A 111 0.91 -0.79 -9.83
CA TYR A 111 1.65 -1.08 -8.59
C TYR A 111 1.09 -2.24 -7.80
N ILE A 112 2.01 -3.10 -7.36
CA ILE A 112 1.77 -4.19 -6.42
C ILE A 112 2.49 -3.87 -5.10
N LEU A 113 1.76 -3.96 -3.99
CA LEU A 113 2.27 -3.91 -2.63
C LEU A 113 2.70 -5.31 -2.18
N THR A 114 3.89 -5.44 -1.60
CA THR A 114 4.42 -6.70 -1.09
C THR A 114 5.42 -6.45 0.05
N ALA A 115 6.08 -7.48 0.56
CA ALA A 115 7.16 -7.35 1.52
C ALA A 115 8.48 -6.97 0.84
N ALA A 116 9.39 -6.28 1.55
CA ALA A 116 10.68 -5.92 1.00
C ALA A 116 11.55 -7.15 0.70
N HIS A 117 11.46 -8.19 1.55
CA HIS A 117 12.16 -9.45 1.32
C HIS A 117 11.65 -10.24 0.10
N CYS A 118 10.48 -9.88 -0.44
CA CYS A 118 9.92 -10.48 -1.66
C CYS A 118 10.37 -9.78 -2.95
N LEU A 119 11.19 -8.72 -2.86
CA LEU A 119 11.71 -8.04 -4.04
C LEU A 119 12.91 -8.76 -4.67
N GLU A 120 13.63 -9.55 -3.86
CA GLU A 120 14.80 -10.30 -4.29
C GLU A 120 14.95 -11.57 -3.46
N SER A 121 14.99 -12.70 -4.14
CA SER A 121 15.25 -14.02 -3.57
C SER A 121 16.76 -14.26 -3.53
N ARG A 122 17.25 -14.78 -2.39
CA ARG A 122 18.66 -15.17 -2.25
C ARG A 122 19.11 -16.21 -3.28
N ASP A 123 18.22 -17.14 -3.62
CA ASP A 123 18.54 -18.29 -4.47
C ASP A 123 18.15 -18.03 -5.94
N ASN A 124 17.05 -17.29 -6.17
CA ASN A 124 16.48 -17.11 -7.50
C ASN A 124 16.71 -15.70 -8.11
N GLY A 125 17.33 -14.79 -7.37
CA GLY A 125 17.60 -13.41 -7.82
C GLY A 125 16.38 -12.49 -7.69
N PRO A 126 16.34 -11.36 -8.43
CA PRO A 126 15.26 -10.38 -8.31
C PRO A 126 13.91 -10.96 -8.74
N ALA A 127 12.82 -10.49 -8.14
CA ALA A 127 11.47 -10.79 -8.62
C ALA A 127 11.32 -10.29 -10.07
N VAL A 128 10.87 -11.10 -11.02
CA VAL A 128 10.84 -10.74 -12.45
C VAL A 128 9.44 -10.57 -13.03
N MET A 129 8.44 -11.22 -12.43
CA MET A 129 7.09 -11.29 -12.99
C MET A 129 6.03 -11.19 -11.89
N VAL A 130 4.88 -10.62 -12.25
CA VAL A 130 3.65 -10.68 -11.47
C VAL A 130 2.58 -11.40 -12.28
N ARG A 131 1.81 -12.26 -11.62
CA ARG A 131 0.58 -12.85 -12.16
C ARG A 131 -0.61 -12.52 -11.25
N VAL A 132 -1.74 -12.15 -11.85
CA VAL A 132 -2.99 -11.78 -11.16
C VAL A 132 -4.19 -12.44 -11.84
N GLY A 133 -5.36 -12.38 -11.18
CA GLY A 133 -6.60 -12.90 -11.74
C GLY A 133 -6.65 -14.43 -11.77
N ILE A 134 -5.98 -15.08 -10.80
CA ILE A 134 -5.87 -16.53 -10.74
C ILE A 134 -6.30 -17.11 -9.39
N THR A 135 -6.81 -18.34 -9.40
CA THR A 135 -7.00 -19.17 -8.20
C THR A 135 -6.16 -20.42 -8.21
N ASN A 136 -5.44 -20.72 -9.29
CA ASN A 136 -4.52 -21.84 -9.37
C ASN A 136 -3.24 -21.45 -10.13
N LEU A 137 -2.07 -21.87 -9.64
CA LEU A 137 -0.77 -21.52 -10.25
C LEU A 137 -0.47 -22.24 -11.58
N GLU A 138 -1.14 -23.36 -11.84
CA GLU A 138 -0.90 -24.21 -13.02
C GLU A 138 -1.96 -24.03 -14.11
N ILE A 139 -3.15 -23.56 -13.74
CA ILE A 139 -4.27 -23.37 -14.68
C ILE A 139 -4.23 -21.93 -15.21
N ARG A 140 -4.26 -21.78 -16.55
CA ARG A 140 -4.42 -20.47 -17.20
C ARG A 140 -5.92 -20.14 -17.30
N GLU A 141 -6.44 -19.45 -16.30
CA GLU A 141 -7.84 -19.01 -16.23
C GLU A 141 -8.12 -17.80 -17.13
N ASP A 142 -9.31 -17.66 -17.73
CA ASP A 142 -9.59 -16.63 -18.75
C ASP A 142 -9.23 -15.17 -18.35
N ASN A 143 -9.23 -14.86 -17.06
CA ASN A 143 -8.93 -13.53 -16.53
C ASN A 143 -7.47 -13.34 -16.06
N PHE A 144 -6.60 -14.36 -16.24
CA PHE A 144 -5.22 -14.28 -15.79
C PHE A 144 -4.49 -13.17 -16.56
N GLN A 145 -3.67 -12.39 -15.85
CA GLN A 145 -2.79 -11.40 -16.46
C GLN A 145 -1.38 -11.56 -15.93
N GLU A 146 -0.40 -11.51 -16.82
CA GLU A 146 1.03 -11.51 -16.49
C GLU A 146 1.65 -10.16 -16.88
N ARG A 147 2.51 -9.64 -16.01
CA ARG A 147 3.25 -8.39 -16.23
C ARG A 147 4.70 -8.55 -15.79
N LYS A 148 5.62 -7.96 -16.54
CA LYS A 148 7.04 -7.92 -16.17
C LYS A 148 7.26 -6.84 -15.12
N ILE A 149 8.22 -7.06 -14.24
CA ILE A 149 8.57 -6.11 -13.19
C ILE A 149 9.72 -5.22 -13.68
N ILE A 150 9.45 -3.91 -13.81
CA ILE A 150 10.44 -2.92 -14.25
C ILE A 150 11.13 -2.20 -13.09
N ARG A 151 10.46 -2.08 -11.93
CA ARG A 151 11.04 -1.43 -10.75
C ARG A 151 10.63 -2.15 -9.48
N ARG A 152 11.59 -2.26 -8.56
CA ARG A 152 11.48 -2.89 -7.24
C ARG A 152 11.94 -1.87 -6.21
N THR A 153 11.03 -1.34 -5.41
CA THR A 153 11.31 -0.28 -4.43
C THR A 153 11.05 -0.80 -3.03
N LYS A 154 12.11 -1.10 -2.28
CA LYS A 154 12.04 -1.41 -0.85
C LYS A 154 11.89 -0.12 -0.04
N HIS A 155 11.27 -0.22 1.13
CA HIS A 155 11.30 0.86 2.11
C HIS A 155 12.77 1.21 2.46
N PRO A 156 13.15 2.50 2.54
CA PRO A 156 14.55 2.91 2.75
C PRO A 156 15.14 2.39 4.06
N ASP A 157 14.31 2.26 5.11
CA ASP A 157 14.73 1.77 6.42
C ASP A 157 14.75 0.23 6.52
N TYR A 158 14.42 -0.50 5.45
CA TYR A 158 14.51 -1.96 5.43
C TYR A 158 15.97 -2.42 5.34
N GLN A 159 16.45 -3.08 6.39
CA GLN A 159 17.84 -3.54 6.49
C GLN A 159 17.93 -4.95 7.07
N LEU A 160 18.49 -5.87 6.30
CA LEU A 160 18.81 -7.21 6.78
C LEU A 160 19.99 -7.17 7.77
N PRO A 161 20.03 -8.04 8.78
CA PRO A 161 19.09 -9.13 9.05
C PRO A 161 17.85 -8.72 9.85
N ALA A 162 17.77 -7.47 10.31
CA ALA A 162 16.63 -6.99 11.10
C ALA A 162 15.33 -7.05 10.27
N LYS A 163 14.20 -7.31 10.95
CA LYS A 163 12.90 -7.54 10.29
C LYS A 163 11.97 -6.32 10.28
N TYR A 164 12.50 -5.13 10.53
CA TYR A 164 11.72 -3.90 10.55
C TYR A 164 11.50 -3.35 9.14
N HIS A 165 10.39 -2.62 8.95
CA HIS A 165 10.08 -1.91 7.72
C HIS A 165 10.04 -2.81 6.47
N ASP A 166 9.61 -4.06 6.65
CA ASP A 166 9.53 -5.07 5.59
C ASP A 166 8.34 -4.80 4.66
N LEU A 167 8.51 -3.79 3.80
CA LEU A 167 7.52 -3.30 2.86
C LEU A 167 8.19 -2.95 1.53
N GLY A 168 7.58 -3.38 0.43
CA GLY A 168 8.07 -3.23 -0.92
C GLY A 168 6.97 -2.87 -1.90
N LEU A 169 7.35 -2.16 -2.96
CA LEU A 169 6.50 -1.83 -4.09
C LEU A 169 7.13 -2.34 -5.38
N ILE A 170 6.30 -2.94 -6.20
CA ILE A 170 6.64 -3.45 -7.53
C ILE A 170 5.91 -2.58 -8.56
N GLU A 171 6.64 -2.06 -9.53
CA GLU A 171 6.08 -1.38 -10.70
C GLU A 171 6.09 -2.30 -11.91
N LEU A 172 4.94 -2.37 -12.56
CA LEU A 172 4.69 -3.20 -13.73
C LEU A 172 5.08 -2.45 -15.02
N ASP A 173 5.54 -3.20 -16.01
CA ASP A 173 5.88 -2.68 -17.35
C ASP A 173 4.68 -2.03 -18.04
N HIS A 174 3.51 -2.66 -17.92
CA HIS A 174 2.25 -2.20 -18.48
C HIS A 174 1.15 -2.22 -17.40
N PRO A 175 0.13 -1.33 -17.49
CA PRO A 175 -0.99 -1.37 -16.57
C PRO A 175 -1.75 -2.69 -16.69
N LEU A 176 -2.35 -3.12 -15.58
CA LEU A 176 -3.33 -4.19 -15.52
C LEU A 176 -4.64 -3.72 -16.15
N GLU A 177 -5.30 -4.63 -16.84
CA GLU A 177 -6.66 -4.43 -17.35
C GLU A 177 -7.62 -4.66 -16.18
N LEU A 178 -8.02 -3.57 -15.53
CA LEU A 178 -8.86 -3.66 -14.34
C LEU A 178 -10.30 -4.04 -14.71
N ASN A 179 -10.86 -5.00 -13.99
CA ASN A 179 -12.23 -5.49 -14.14
C ASN A 179 -12.74 -6.10 -12.82
N SER A 180 -13.88 -6.78 -12.85
CA SER A 180 -14.46 -7.40 -11.65
C SER A 180 -13.59 -8.50 -11.02
N ASN A 181 -12.74 -9.17 -11.81
CA ASN A 181 -11.84 -10.26 -11.41
C ASN A 181 -10.43 -9.78 -11.04
N VAL A 182 -9.99 -8.65 -11.59
CA VAL A 182 -8.67 -8.05 -11.36
C VAL A 182 -8.88 -6.58 -10.99
N ARG A 183 -8.87 -6.25 -9.69
CA ARG A 183 -9.00 -4.86 -9.24
C ARG A 183 -8.21 -4.59 -7.97
N PRO A 184 -7.79 -3.34 -7.72
CA PRO A 184 -7.04 -3.01 -6.53
C PRO A 184 -7.86 -3.14 -5.24
N ALA A 185 -7.17 -3.45 -4.14
CA ALA A 185 -7.72 -3.30 -2.80
C ALA A 185 -7.50 -1.89 -2.27
N CYS A 186 -8.29 -1.52 -1.26
CA CYS A 186 -8.07 -0.31 -0.48
C CYS A 186 -6.90 -0.52 0.50
N LEU A 187 -6.30 0.58 0.93
CA LEU A 187 -5.28 0.57 1.98
C LEU A 187 -5.89 1.05 3.29
N GLU A 188 -5.60 0.35 4.38
CA GLU A 188 -6.14 0.72 5.69
C GLU A 188 -5.56 2.06 6.15
N THR A 189 -6.44 3.04 6.39
CA THR A 189 -6.07 4.35 6.94
C THR A 189 -6.18 4.42 8.45
N ASN A 190 -6.98 3.54 9.07
CA ASN A 190 -7.06 3.50 10.52
C ASN A 190 -5.81 2.83 11.11
N PHE A 191 -5.21 3.50 12.10
CA PHE A 191 -4.09 2.93 12.85
C PHE A 191 -4.55 1.81 13.78
N GLN A 192 -5.74 1.95 14.38
CA GLN A 192 -6.25 0.97 15.32
C GLN A 192 -6.74 -0.28 14.58
N PRO A 193 -6.31 -1.49 15.00
CA PRO A 193 -6.85 -2.71 14.43
C PRO A 193 -8.36 -2.76 14.75
N PRO A 194 -9.23 -3.01 13.75
CA PRO A 194 -10.65 -3.15 14.01
C PRO A 194 -10.92 -4.35 14.93
N GLU A 195 -12.02 -4.31 15.67
CA GLU A 195 -12.48 -5.41 16.54
C GLU A 195 -12.88 -6.68 15.76
N LYS A 196 -12.88 -6.62 14.42
CA LYS A 196 -13.25 -7.72 13.54
C LYS A 196 -12.04 -8.58 13.17
N GLN A 197 -12.31 -9.85 12.92
CA GLN A 197 -11.34 -10.80 12.37
C GLN A 197 -10.82 -10.34 11.01
N VAL A 198 -9.62 -10.82 10.68
CA VAL A 198 -8.92 -10.55 9.42
C VAL A 198 -8.78 -11.82 8.61
N ILE A 199 -8.55 -11.67 7.32
CA ILE A 199 -8.38 -12.76 6.37
C ILE A 199 -6.96 -12.66 5.82
N ALA A 200 -6.22 -13.75 5.84
CA ALA A 200 -4.98 -13.89 5.09
C ALA A 200 -5.23 -14.76 3.86
N THR A 201 -4.58 -14.44 2.76
CA THR A 201 -4.67 -15.19 1.50
C THR A 201 -3.32 -15.40 0.87
N GLY A 202 -3.11 -16.56 0.27
CA GLY A 202 -1.90 -16.84 -0.50
C GLY A 202 -1.86 -18.26 -1.06
N PHE A 203 -0.77 -18.53 -1.79
CA PHE A 203 -0.49 -19.83 -2.42
C PHE A 203 0.54 -20.63 -1.59
N GLY A 204 0.74 -20.23 -0.32
CA GLY A 204 1.67 -20.87 0.55
C GLY A 204 1.30 -22.30 0.93
N LYS A 205 2.25 -22.97 1.57
CA LYS A 205 2.05 -24.30 2.14
C LYS A 205 0.91 -24.26 3.16
N THR A 206 0.06 -25.27 3.17
CA THR A 206 -1.02 -25.38 4.18
C THR A 206 -0.54 -25.90 5.54
N SER A 207 0.68 -26.43 5.61
CA SER A 207 1.34 -26.84 6.85
C SER A 207 2.87 -26.72 6.74
N TYR A 208 3.54 -26.63 7.88
CA TYR A 208 5.02 -26.55 7.93
C TYR A 208 5.69 -27.77 7.27
N ASP A 209 5.12 -28.96 7.45
CA ASP A 209 5.65 -30.23 6.91
C ASP A 209 5.22 -30.53 5.47
N ALA A 210 4.40 -29.67 4.84
CA ALA A 210 3.97 -29.90 3.46
C ALA A 210 5.18 -29.86 2.51
N MET A 211 5.35 -30.92 1.72
CA MET A 211 6.48 -31.04 0.78
C MET A 211 6.40 -30.07 -0.40
N SER A 212 5.21 -29.56 -0.75
CA SER A 212 5.00 -28.62 -1.86
C SER A 212 4.07 -27.47 -1.48
N THR A 213 4.22 -26.34 -2.17
CA THR A 213 3.29 -25.20 -2.11
C THR A 213 1.92 -25.63 -2.63
N ASN A 214 0.85 -25.04 -2.09
CA ASN A 214 -0.47 -25.34 -2.62
C ASN A 214 -0.60 -24.72 -4.02
N LYS A 215 -1.14 -25.48 -4.96
CA LYS A 215 -1.40 -24.98 -6.31
C LYS A 215 -2.57 -24.00 -6.31
N ASP A 216 -3.51 -24.23 -5.39
CA ASP A 216 -4.71 -23.42 -5.24
C ASP A 216 -4.50 -22.25 -4.28
N LEU A 217 -5.17 -21.13 -4.58
CA LEU A 217 -5.26 -19.97 -3.68
C LEU A 217 -6.06 -20.37 -2.44
N MET A 218 -5.45 -20.18 -1.28
CA MET A 218 -6.06 -20.48 0.01
C MET A 218 -6.41 -19.20 0.76
N LYS A 219 -7.46 -19.27 1.58
CA LYS A 219 -7.86 -18.21 2.52
C LYS A 219 -8.02 -18.76 3.92
N VAL A 220 -7.64 -17.96 4.92
CA VAL A 220 -7.82 -18.30 6.34
C VAL A 220 -8.26 -17.06 7.11
N GLN A 221 -9.19 -17.26 8.04
CA GLN A 221 -9.62 -16.21 8.97
C GLN A 221 -8.77 -16.29 10.24
N LEU A 222 -8.24 -15.16 10.68
CA LEU A 222 -7.32 -15.02 11.79
C LEU A 222 -7.82 -13.96 12.78
N ASP A 223 -7.45 -14.14 14.04
CA ASP A 223 -7.72 -13.17 15.10
C ASP A 223 -6.53 -12.22 15.26
N TYR A 224 -6.83 -10.96 15.60
CA TYR A 224 -5.80 -10.06 16.05
C TYR A 224 -5.24 -10.52 17.39
N ILE A 225 -3.92 -10.51 17.50
CA ILE A 225 -3.23 -10.85 18.74
C ILE A 225 -2.67 -9.57 19.34
N THR A 226 -2.96 -9.38 20.62
CA THR A 226 -2.51 -8.19 21.36
C THR A 226 -0.99 -8.10 21.35
N GLU A 227 -0.47 -6.87 21.34
CA GLU A 227 0.98 -6.64 21.37
C GLU A 227 1.65 -7.34 22.57
N VAL A 228 0.98 -7.37 23.73
CA VAL A 228 1.46 -8.06 24.93
C VAL A 228 1.62 -9.56 24.69
N SER A 229 0.59 -10.21 24.15
CA SER A 229 0.63 -11.64 23.84
C SER A 229 1.66 -11.93 22.75
N CYS A 230 1.74 -11.09 21.72
CA CYS A 230 2.70 -11.26 20.64
C CYS A 230 4.15 -11.14 21.13
N LYS A 231 4.46 -10.12 21.94
CA LYS A 231 5.78 -9.95 22.58
C LYS A 231 6.19 -11.19 23.38
N LYS A 232 5.26 -11.81 24.09
CA LYS A 232 5.51 -13.05 24.84
C LYS A 232 5.93 -14.20 23.92
N ASN A 233 5.26 -14.38 22.79
CA ASN A 233 5.60 -15.43 21.82
C ASN A 233 6.96 -15.20 21.12
N TYR A 234 7.37 -13.94 21.00
CA TYR A 234 8.66 -13.53 20.42
C TYR A 234 9.73 -13.15 21.45
N GLN A 235 9.54 -13.48 22.74
CA GLN A 235 10.43 -13.03 23.82
C GLN A 235 11.91 -13.38 23.61
N PHE A 236 12.19 -14.52 22.96
CA PHE A 236 13.55 -14.99 22.69
C PHE A 236 14.22 -14.28 21.51
N ASP A 237 13.49 -13.49 20.75
CA ASP A 237 13.98 -12.74 19.59
C ASP A 237 14.19 -11.25 19.94
N LEU A 238 13.50 -10.75 20.96
CA LEU A 238 13.56 -9.36 21.41
C LEU A 238 14.98 -9.00 21.89
N GLY A 239 15.50 -7.87 21.41
CA GLY A 239 16.84 -7.38 21.72
C GLY A 239 17.96 -8.17 21.03
N ARG A 240 17.63 -9.08 20.10
CA ARG A 240 18.61 -9.92 19.39
C ARG A 240 18.70 -9.55 17.90
N ARG A 241 19.46 -10.34 17.15
CA ARG A 241 19.77 -10.14 15.72
C ARG A 241 18.58 -9.73 14.85
N TYR A 242 17.42 -10.36 15.02
CA TYR A 242 16.25 -10.13 14.16
C TYR A 242 15.34 -9.00 14.66
N LEU A 243 15.26 -8.79 15.98
CA LEU A 243 14.45 -7.75 16.61
C LEU A 243 15.25 -6.92 17.63
N PRO A 244 16.35 -6.24 17.22
CA PRO A 244 17.24 -5.53 18.14
C PRO A 244 16.56 -4.35 18.86
N LYS A 245 15.56 -3.71 18.25
CA LYS A 245 14.75 -2.63 18.84
C LYS A 245 13.49 -3.16 19.55
N GLY A 246 13.38 -4.47 19.73
CA GLY A 246 12.19 -5.12 20.26
C GLY A 246 10.99 -5.03 19.31
N PHE A 247 9.78 -5.08 19.86
CA PHE A 247 8.54 -5.01 19.10
C PHE A 247 8.14 -3.54 18.90
N ILE A 248 7.88 -3.15 17.65
CA ILE A 248 7.51 -1.77 17.29
C ILE A 248 6.05 -1.68 16.83
N ARG A 249 5.46 -0.48 16.93
CA ARG A 249 4.07 -0.20 16.55
C ARG A 249 3.73 -0.49 15.09
N ASN A 250 4.74 -0.51 14.22
CA ASN A 250 4.61 -0.81 12.80
C ASN A 250 4.38 -2.31 12.53
N PHE A 251 4.42 -3.15 13.56
CA PHE A 251 4.02 -4.53 13.46
C PHE A 251 2.54 -4.73 13.81
N LEU A 252 1.96 -5.71 13.14
CA LEU A 252 0.68 -6.34 13.44
C LEU A 252 0.93 -7.81 13.74
N CYS A 253 0.14 -8.36 14.64
CA CYS A 253 0.20 -9.76 15.02
C CYS A 253 -1.17 -10.37 14.81
N ALA A 254 -1.24 -11.45 14.04
CA ALA A 254 -2.47 -12.17 13.80
C ALA A 254 -2.18 -13.67 13.71
N GLY A 255 -3.15 -14.48 14.13
CA GLY A 255 -2.99 -15.93 14.16
C GLY A 255 -4.08 -16.59 14.99
N ILE A 256 -4.05 -17.92 15.06
CA ILE A 256 -4.90 -18.71 15.96
C ILE A 256 -4.03 -19.29 17.06
N ILE A 257 -4.21 -18.81 18.30
CA ILE A 257 -3.33 -19.15 19.43
C ILE A 257 -3.31 -20.66 19.72
N GLU A 258 -4.47 -21.31 19.58
CA GLU A 258 -4.64 -22.76 19.79
C GLU A 258 -3.80 -23.60 18.82
N GLY A 259 -3.30 -22.99 17.75
CA GLY A 259 -2.52 -23.65 16.70
C GLY A 259 -3.41 -24.31 15.65
N GLY A 260 -2.78 -25.15 14.84
CA GLY A 260 -3.40 -25.83 13.71
C GLY A 260 -3.55 -24.98 12.45
N LYS A 261 -3.41 -23.64 12.51
CA LYS A 261 -3.57 -22.73 11.35
C LYS A 261 -2.74 -21.44 11.51
N ASP A 262 -2.02 -21.05 10.45
CA ASP A 262 -1.34 -19.76 10.32
C ASP A 262 -1.03 -19.49 8.84
N THR A 263 -0.61 -18.27 8.49
CA THR A 263 0.10 -18.02 7.22
C THR A 263 1.41 -18.79 7.16
N CYS A 264 1.76 -19.30 5.98
CA CYS A 264 2.95 -20.13 5.83
C CYS A 264 3.87 -19.71 4.68
N GLN A 265 4.91 -20.51 4.47
CA GLN A 265 5.86 -20.41 3.36
C GLN A 265 5.11 -20.29 2.02
N GLY A 266 5.28 -19.18 1.31
CA GLY A 266 4.59 -18.85 0.05
C GLY A 266 3.41 -17.87 0.19
N ASP A 267 3.00 -17.52 1.42
CA ASP A 267 2.10 -16.38 1.70
C ASP A 267 2.88 -15.08 1.96
N SER A 268 4.21 -15.16 2.01
CA SER A 268 5.13 -14.04 2.23
C SER A 268 4.85 -12.89 1.27
N GLY A 269 4.72 -11.66 1.79
CA GLY A 269 4.34 -10.48 1.02
C GLY A 269 2.86 -10.40 0.62
N GLY A 270 2.08 -11.45 0.86
CA GLY A 270 0.63 -11.46 0.65
C GLY A 270 -0.13 -10.58 1.63
N PRO A 271 -1.42 -10.32 1.36
CA PRO A 271 -2.24 -9.45 2.21
C PRO A 271 -2.76 -10.13 3.47
N LEU A 272 -2.76 -9.35 4.55
CA LEU A 272 -3.72 -9.45 5.64
C LEU A 272 -4.79 -8.39 5.42
N GLN A 273 -6.06 -8.78 5.38
CA GLN A 273 -7.13 -7.90 4.93
C GLN A 273 -8.44 -8.08 5.68
N ARG A 274 -9.34 -7.11 5.51
CA ARG A 274 -10.71 -7.18 6.00
C ARG A 274 -11.69 -6.72 4.93
N VAL A 275 -12.92 -7.22 5.00
CA VAL A 275 -14.01 -6.77 4.13
C VAL A 275 -14.44 -5.35 4.55
N LEU A 276 -14.66 -4.47 3.57
CA LEU A 276 -15.24 -3.16 3.77
C LEU A 276 -16.75 -3.20 3.55
N ALA A 277 -17.48 -2.50 4.43
CA ALA A 277 -18.89 -2.20 4.17
C ALA A 277 -19.04 -1.17 3.04
N ARG A 278 -18.09 -0.23 2.95
CA ARG A 278 -17.99 0.78 1.90
C ARG A 278 -16.51 1.04 1.56
N PRO A 279 -16.11 1.02 0.27
CA PRO A 279 -16.92 0.66 -0.90
C PRO A 279 -17.42 -0.79 -0.86
N TYR A 280 -18.57 -1.04 -1.47
CA TYR A 280 -19.17 -2.38 -1.52
C TYR A 280 -18.21 -3.39 -2.16
N CYS A 281 -18.24 -4.63 -1.70
CA CYS A 281 -17.47 -5.74 -2.24
C CYS A 281 -15.95 -5.47 -2.39
N THR A 282 -15.38 -4.76 -1.42
CA THR A 282 -13.98 -4.34 -1.48
C THR A 282 -13.25 -4.74 -0.19
N TYR A 283 -11.96 -5.05 -0.31
CA TYR A 283 -11.10 -5.33 0.83
C TYR A 283 -10.22 -4.14 1.17
N SER A 284 -9.89 -4.01 2.45
CA SER A 284 -8.84 -3.12 2.95
C SER A 284 -7.64 -3.95 3.40
N ILE A 285 -6.46 -3.66 2.86
CA ILE A 285 -5.21 -4.29 3.27
C ILE A 285 -4.75 -3.63 4.56
N VAL A 286 -4.81 -4.39 5.65
CA VAL A 286 -4.40 -3.93 6.99
C VAL A 286 -2.92 -4.22 7.25
N GLY A 287 -2.38 -5.28 6.64
CA GLY A 287 -1.01 -5.71 6.84
C GLY A 287 -0.45 -6.47 5.65
N VAL A 288 0.87 -6.58 5.61
CA VAL A 288 1.62 -7.37 4.62
C VAL A 288 2.38 -8.47 5.36
N THR A 289 2.24 -9.73 4.94
CA THR A 289 2.87 -10.89 5.60
C THR A 289 4.40 -10.76 5.58
N SER A 290 5.02 -10.68 6.76
CA SER A 290 6.46 -10.42 6.89
C SER A 290 7.24 -11.64 7.37
N PHE A 291 7.04 -12.08 8.62
CA PHE A 291 7.73 -13.26 9.15
C PHE A 291 6.90 -13.97 10.21
N GLY A 292 7.18 -15.25 10.42
CA GLY A 292 6.59 -16.09 11.46
C GLY A 292 7.58 -17.17 11.85
N LYS A 293 7.43 -17.76 13.05
CA LYS A 293 8.31 -18.84 13.50
C LYS A 293 8.01 -20.15 12.79
N PHE A 294 6.77 -20.61 12.90
CA PHE A 294 6.35 -21.90 12.38
C PHE A 294 4.86 -21.84 12.05
N CYS A 295 4.54 -22.16 10.81
CA CYS A 295 3.16 -22.14 10.35
C CYS A 295 2.31 -23.14 11.14
N ALA A 296 1.09 -22.75 11.47
CA ALA A 296 0.07 -23.60 12.06
C ALA A 296 0.49 -24.25 13.41
N MET A 297 1.56 -23.80 14.05
CA MET A 297 1.92 -24.25 15.38
C MET A 297 1.20 -23.46 16.45
N LYS A 298 0.84 -24.15 17.54
CA LYS A 298 0.28 -23.52 18.74
C LYS A 298 1.22 -22.42 19.24
N ASN A 299 0.64 -21.29 19.66
CA ASN A 299 1.38 -20.14 20.17
C ASN A 299 2.44 -19.56 19.21
N SER A 300 2.25 -19.69 17.89
CA SER A 300 3.20 -19.17 16.90
C SER A 300 2.51 -18.19 15.96
N PRO A 301 2.14 -16.98 16.41
CA PRO A 301 1.44 -16.03 15.54
C PRO A 301 2.39 -15.40 14.53
N ALA A 302 1.89 -15.08 13.34
CA ALA A 302 2.63 -14.38 12.31
C ALA A 302 2.69 -12.86 12.56
N ILE A 303 3.80 -12.26 12.13
CA ILE A 303 4.04 -10.82 12.12
C ILE A 303 3.81 -10.27 10.72
N TYR A 304 3.04 -9.19 10.69
CA TYR A 304 2.71 -8.44 9.49
C TYR A 304 3.22 -7.01 9.61
N THR A 305 3.65 -6.43 8.50
CA THR A 305 3.95 -5.00 8.41
C THR A 305 2.64 -4.22 8.33
N ARG A 306 2.37 -3.34 9.30
CA ARG A 306 1.15 -2.52 9.40
C ARG A 306 1.08 -1.49 8.27
N VAL A 307 0.10 -1.61 7.36
CA VAL A 307 -0.01 -0.72 6.19
C VAL A 307 -0.25 0.74 6.57
N SER A 308 -1.10 1.00 7.56
CA SER A 308 -1.42 2.36 8.01
C SER A 308 -0.20 3.16 8.52
N SER A 309 0.90 2.48 8.89
CA SER A 309 2.16 3.13 9.27
C SER A 309 3.00 3.63 8.09
N TYR A 310 2.69 3.26 6.85
CA TYR A 310 3.54 3.53 5.68
C TYR A 310 2.81 4.21 4.53
N LEU A 311 1.58 4.69 4.74
CA LEU A 311 0.79 5.29 3.68
C LEU A 311 1.48 6.49 3.03
N ASP A 312 2.17 7.33 3.81
CA ASP A 312 2.90 8.49 3.29
C ASP A 312 4.00 8.05 2.30
N TRP A 313 4.72 6.98 2.66
CA TRP A 313 5.75 6.40 1.79
C TRP A 313 5.12 5.78 0.53
N ILE A 314 4.03 5.01 0.66
CA ILE A 314 3.32 4.39 -0.47
C ILE A 314 2.83 5.46 -1.45
N GLU A 315 2.24 6.55 -0.94
CA GLU A 315 1.72 7.63 -1.77
C GLU A 315 2.82 8.49 -2.42
N SER A 316 3.98 8.63 -1.75
CA SER A 316 5.11 9.45 -2.22
C SER A 316 5.79 8.91 -3.50
N ILE A 317 5.67 7.62 -3.80
CA ILE A 317 6.39 6.99 -4.90
C ILE A 317 5.89 7.44 -6.29
N ASN A 318 4.67 7.98 -6.36
CA ASN A 318 4.17 8.68 -7.54
C ASN A 318 4.68 10.12 -7.66
N PHE A 319 5.05 10.76 -6.55
CA PHE A 319 5.49 12.16 -6.54
C PHE A 319 6.93 12.31 -7.01
N LEU A 320 7.82 11.37 -6.72
CA LEU A 320 9.23 11.46 -7.12
C LEU A 320 9.41 11.53 -8.64
N VAL A 321 8.62 10.76 -9.41
CA VAL A 321 8.68 10.80 -10.88
C VAL A 321 8.11 12.11 -11.41
N ALA A 322 6.99 12.60 -10.86
CA ALA A 322 6.42 13.88 -11.26
C ALA A 322 7.33 15.07 -10.92
N PHE A 323 8.00 15.03 -9.76
CA PHE A 323 8.91 16.09 -9.31
C PHE A 323 10.21 16.09 -10.12
N LEU A 324 10.78 14.92 -10.43
CA LEU A 324 11.93 14.81 -11.33
C LEU A 324 11.58 15.17 -12.78
N TYR A 325 10.38 14.80 -13.24
CA TYR A 325 9.88 15.17 -14.56
C TYR A 325 9.64 16.68 -14.67
N LEU A 326 9.07 17.31 -13.65
CA LEU A 326 8.95 18.77 -13.55
C LEU A 326 10.32 19.44 -13.44
N ALA A 327 11.24 18.94 -12.59
CA ALA A 327 12.59 19.48 -12.48
C ALA A 327 13.38 19.36 -13.79
N CYS A 328 13.15 18.30 -14.57
CA CYS A 328 13.73 18.07 -15.90
C CYS A 328 13.10 19.01 -16.95
N ILE A 329 11.78 19.19 -16.95
CA ILE A 329 11.08 20.16 -17.82
C ILE A 329 11.56 21.60 -17.54
N TYR A 330 11.74 21.95 -16.27
CA TYR A 330 12.11 23.30 -15.86
C TYR A 330 13.62 23.56 -15.82
N LYS A 331 14.45 22.63 -16.34
CA LYS A 331 15.92 22.79 -16.45
C LYS A 331 16.52 23.41 -15.18
N PHE A 332 16.36 22.72 -14.06
CA PHE A 332 17.03 23.12 -12.81
C PHE A 332 18.53 22.85 -12.94
N ASP A 333 19.26 23.83 -13.48
CA ASP A 333 20.72 23.80 -13.58
C ASP A 333 21.29 24.27 -12.24
N SER A 334 21.80 23.34 -11.43
CA SER A 334 22.31 23.62 -10.08
C SER A 334 23.68 24.32 -10.07
N HIS A 335 24.14 24.86 -11.20
CA HIS A 335 25.51 25.36 -11.34
C HIS A 335 25.72 26.87 -11.26
N ASN A 336 24.69 27.71 -11.09
CA ASN A 336 24.89 29.15 -10.91
C ASN A 336 23.98 29.76 -9.83
N ILE A 337 24.34 29.54 -8.56
CA ILE A 337 23.91 30.43 -7.47
C ILE A 337 25.11 31.32 -7.14
N SER A 338 25.27 32.43 -7.86
CA SER A 338 26.02 33.57 -7.34
C SER A 338 25.02 34.52 -6.66
N MET A 339 25.24 34.74 -5.36
CA MET A 339 24.51 35.75 -4.61
C MET A 339 24.91 37.13 -5.12
N HIS A 340 24.02 37.81 -5.83
CA HIS A 340 24.05 39.27 -5.89
C HIS A 340 22.67 39.84 -5.57
N THR A 341 22.61 40.43 -4.38
CA THR A 341 21.64 41.43 -3.98
C THR A 341 21.70 42.62 -4.95
N ASN A 342 20.61 42.90 -5.67
CA ASN A 342 19.99 44.23 -5.78
C ASN A 342 18.99 44.32 -6.94
N ASN A 343 17.79 44.82 -6.61
CA ASN A 343 16.78 45.45 -7.47
C ASN A 343 16.36 44.74 -8.77
N PHE A 344 15.18 44.10 -8.73
CA PHE A 344 14.38 43.86 -9.94
C PHE A 344 12.99 44.49 -9.81
N SER A 345 12.73 45.45 -10.68
CA SER A 345 11.44 46.12 -10.89
C SER A 345 10.46 45.15 -11.57
N LEU A 346 9.24 45.04 -11.02
CA LEU A 346 8.15 44.21 -11.53
C LEU A 346 7.53 44.85 -12.78
N LYS A 347 7.66 44.19 -13.94
CA LYS A 347 6.71 44.35 -15.05
C LYS A 347 5.66 43.24 -14.96
N ASN A 348 4.40 43.65 -14.79
CA ASN A 348 3.22 42.80 -14.72
C ASN A 348 3.16 41.79 -15.87
N ASN A 349 3.22 40.50 -15.54
CA ASN A 349 2.73 39.43 -16.40
C ASN A 349 2.18 38.30 -15.52
N ALA A 350 1.10 37.64 -15.92
CA ALA A 350 0.40 36.62 -15.11
C ALA A 350 1.30 35.43 -14.68
N ASN A 351 2.44 35.23 -15.34
CA ASN A 351 3.47 34.26 -14.97
C ASN A 351 4.28 34.61 -13.71
N SER A 352 4.31 35.88 -13.30
CA SER A 352 5.05 36.32 -12.11
C SER A 352 4.39 35.84 -10.81
N ASN A 353 3.06 35.69 -10.79
CA ASN A 353 2.34 35.23 -9.60
C ASN A 353 2.52 33.73 -9.35
N VAL A 354 2.64 32.92 -10.40
CA VAL A 354 2.94 31.47 -10.30
C VAL A 354 4.38 31.26 -9.81
N MET A 355 5.32 32.07 -10.31
CA MET A 355 6.71 32.04 -9.86
C MET A 355 6.87 32.54 -8.41
N LEU A 356 6.09 33.54 -7.99
CA LEU A 356 6.02 33.97 -6.59
C LEU A 356 5.41 32.87 -5.69
N MET A 357 4.36 32.18 -6.14
CA MET A 357 3.75 31.07 -5.41
C MET A 357 4.73 29.90 -5.22
N LEU A 358 5.46 29.53 -6.27
CA LEU A 358 6.44 28.44 -6.23
C LEU A 358 7.63 28.80 -5.34
N THR A 359 8.11 30.04 -5.39
CA THR A 359 9.19 30.50 -4.49
C THR A 359 8.72 30.62 -3.04
N TYR A 360 7.45 30.98 -2.79
CA TYR A 360 6.88 31.01 -1.45
C TYR A 360 6.66 29.61 -0.88
N LEU A 361 6.16 28.66 -1.70
CA LEU A 361 6.08 27.24 -1.37
C LEU A 361 7.45 26.64 -1.07
N MET A 362 8.46 26.94 -1.89
CA MET A 362 9.84 26.51 -1.66
C MET A 362 10.40 27.09 -0.36
N ARG A 363 10.12 28.36 -0.04
CA ARG A 363 10.51 28.94 1.26
C ARG A 363 9.82 28.25 2.43
N ILE A 364 8.54 27.94 2.34
CA ILE A 364 7.80 27.22 3.40
C ILE A 364 8.33 25.79 3.57
N ILE A 365 8.63 25.08 2.48
CA ILE A 365 9.19 23.72 2.50
C ILE A 365 10.63 23.75 3.05
N SER A 366 11.45 24.73 2.67
CA SER A 366 12.80 24.90 3.21
C SER A 366 12.79 25.30 4.68
N LEU A 367 11.86 26.16 5.12
CA LEU A 367 11.70 26.52 6.52
C LEU A 367 11.21 25.34 7.37
N THR A 368 10.25 24.56 6.89
CA THR A 368 9.79 23.34 7.61
C THR A 368 10.86 22.25 7.63
N ALA A 369 11.67 22.12 6.58
CA ALA A 369 12.83 21.24 6.56
C ALA A 369 13.95 21.72 7.50
N LEU A 370 14.22 23.03 7.56
CA LEU A 370 15.19 23.63 8.50
C LEU A 370 14.72 23.55 9.96
N ILE A 371 13.42 23.68 10.22
CA ILE A 371 12.84 23.50 11.57
C ILE A 371 12.95 22.03 11.99
N LYS A 372 12.61 21.07 11.11
CA LYS A 372 12.81 19.62 11.39
C LYS A 372 14.28 19.26 11.61
N TRP A 373 15.18 19.86 10.83
CA TRP A 373 16.62 19.64 10.96
C TRP A 373 17.23 20.34 12.19
N GLY A 374 16.61 21.43 12.65
CA GLY A 374 16.95 22.13 13.90
C GLY A 374 16.49 21.40 15.15
N GLU A 375 15.30 20.82 15.15
CA GLU A 375 14.78 20.01 16.27
C GLU A 375 15.57 18.71 16.48
N GLU A 376 16.06 18.07 15.42
CA GLU A 376 16.91 16.87 15.52
C GLU A 376 18.33 17.13 16.05
N LYS A 377 18.81 18.39 16.05
CA LYS A 377 20.12 18.76 16.61
C LYS A 377 20.08 19.29 18.05
N ILE A 378 18.91 19.67 18.57
CA ILE A 378 18.77 20.16 19.95
C ILE A 378 18.57 19.00 20.96
N ILE A 379 18.28 17.78 20.50
CA ILE A 379 18.10 16.59 21.37
C ILE A 379 19.41 15.80 21.59
N TYR A 380 20.53 16.20 20.99
CA TYR A 380 21.86 15.56 21.19
C TYR A 380 22.96 16.51 21.68
N ARG A 381 22.59 17.50 22.49
CA ARG A 381 23.51 18.19 23.42
C ARG A 381 22.75 18.55 24.70
N TYR A 382 22.67 17.59 25.62
CA TYR A 382 22.97 17.73 27.05
C TYR A 382 23.03 16.34 27.67
#